data_AF-A0A7S0C4S9-F1
#
_entry.id   AF-A0A7S0C4S9-F1
#
_cell.length_a   1.000
_cell.length_b   1.000
_cell.length_c   1.000
_cell.angle_alpha   90.00
_cell.angle_beta   90.00
_cell.angle_gamma   90.00
#
_symmetry.space_group_name_H-M   'P 1'
#
loop_
_entity.id
_entity.type
_entity.pdbx_description
1 polymer ?
#
loop_
_entity_poly.entity_id
_entity_poly.type
_entity_poly.pdbx_seq_one_letter_code
_entity_poly.pdbx_strand_id
1 'polypeptide(L)'
;ETTLKGEAVQSSIDRMINDSPYRCPSHQLYDPSYDAGGFEPADFKTTQVIDQSSILNSTLAVFMISFVAMILVGVFISVAKKLEEKNYKRWLKVLPSQEAKYLEDERIRYAQRQKDLNRRTTSMLSSFHLSLWQKTSVPILIVLAIAFFLSGHLSPVISVMFKATIRSSPMMQGDVEKLSMVQIISNMWHMDKKISACILAFFSVVWPYIKLVTTLSLWCSPPCFVGVSRRGWLLLLFNSLGKW
;
A
#
# COMPACT_ATOMS: atom_id res chain seq x y z
N GLU A 1 -3.37 13.99 15.37
CA GLU A 1 -4.42 13.71 16.37
C GLU A 1 -4.31 12.28 16.90
N THR A 2 -3.61 12.16 18.01
CA THR A 2 -3.34 10.95 18.80
C THR A 2 -4.06 11.08 20.14
N THR A 3 -5.39 11.07 20.14
CA THR A 3 -6.21 11.23 21.35
C THR A 3 -6.62 9.90 22.00
N LEU A 4 -6.53 8.77 21.28
CA LEU A 4 -6.92 7.45 21.82
C LEU A 4 -5.96 6.86 22.86
N LYS A 5 -4.70 7.32 22.91
CA LYS A 5 -3.80 7.02 24.06
C LYS A 5 -4.15 7.83 25.30
N GLY A 6 -4.90 8.93 25.14
CA GLY A 6 -5.32 9.79 26.24
C GLY A 6 -6.36 9.10 27.11
N GLU A 7 -7.41 8.52 26.54
CA GLU A 7 -8.54 7.99 27.32
C GLU A 7 -8.18 6.79 28.22
N ALA A 8 -7.35 5.86 27.74
CA ALA A 8 -6.92 4.72 28.56
C ALA A 8 -5.94 5.12 29.68
N VAL A 9 -5.12 6.14 29.43
CA VAL A 9 -4.21 6.69 30.44
C VAL A 9 -5.00 7.55 31.44
N GLN A 10 -5.98 8.32 30.95
CA GLN A 10 -6.84 9.18 31.75
C GLN A 10 -7.72 8.34 32.69
N SER A 11 -8.36 7.28 32.20
CA SER A 11 -9.17 6.40 33.04
C SER A 11 -8.34 5.68 34.13
N SER A 12 -7.09 5.35 33.82
CA SER A 12 -6.14 4.80 34.79
C SER A 12 -5.76 5.84 35.87
N ILE A 13 -5.49 7.08 35.46
CA ILE A 13 -5.19 8.19 36.37
C ILE A 13 -6.42 8.53 37.23
N ASP A 14 -7.60 8.64 36.64
CA ASP A 14 -8.84 8.97 37.34
C ASP A 14 -9.19 7.88 38.38
N ARG A 15 -8.95 6.60 38.06
CA ARG A 15 -9.12 5.51 39.02
C ARG A 15 -8.06 5.54 40.12
N MET A 16 -6.79 5.83 39.81
CA MET A 16 -5.75 6.00 40.83
C MET A 16 -6.06 7.16 41.79
N ILE A 17 -6.62 8.26 41.27
CA ILE A 17 -7.06 9.40 42.08
C ILE A 17 -8.24 8.98 42.95
N ASN A 18 -9.21 8.26 42.38
CA ASN A 18 -10.41 7.78 43.10
C ASN A 18 -10.08 6.75 44.20
N ASP A 19 -9.08 5.89 43.97
CA ASP A 19 -8.63 4.87 44.94
C ASP A 19 -7.61 5.39 45.95
N SER A 20 -7.01 6.56 45.71
CA SER A 20 -5.98 7.15 46.60
C SER A 20 -6.42 7.36 48.06
N PRO A 21 -7.68 7.73 48.38
CA PRO A 21 -8.11 7.94 49.76
C PRO A 21 -8.05 6.67 50.64
N TYR A 22 -8.20 5.50 50.04
CA TYR A 22 -8.23 4.21 50.73
C TYR A 22 -6.83 3.63 50.94
N ARG A 23 -5.83 4.11 50.20
CA ARG A 23 -4.44 3.60 50.22
C ARG A 23 -3.46 4.43 51.05
N CYS A 24 -3.82 5.67 51.39
CA CYS A 24 -2.96 6.59 52.13
C CYS A 24 -3.17 6.45 53.65
N PRO A 25 -2.18 6.01 54.46
CA PRO A 25 -2.36 5.76 55.90
C PRO A 25 -2.74 7.00 56.73
N SER A 26 -2.49 8.20 56.20
CA SER A 26 -2.84 9.48 56.82
C SER A 26 -4.25 9.96 56.49
N HIS A 27 -4.96 9.27 55.59
CA HIS A 27 -6.28 9.65 55.14
C HIS A 27 -7.35 8.96 56.01
N GLN A 28 -8.46 9.67 56.29
CA GLN A 28 -9.51 9.17 57.20
C GLN A 28 -10.25 7.92 56.67
N LEU A 29 -10.20 7.72 55.35
CA LEU A 29 -10.80 6.58 54.65
C LEU A 29 -9.82 5.43 54.43
N TYR A 30 -8.63 5.47 55.05
CA TYR A 30 -7.64 4.42 54.89
C TYR A 30 -8.18 3.07 55.36
N ASP A 31 -8.14 2.10 54.46
CA ASP A 31 -8.52 0.72 54.76
C ASP A 31 -7.40 -0.21 54.30
N PRO A 32 -6.66 -0.83 55.24
CA PRO A 32 -5.57 -1.75 54.91
C PRO A 32 -6.04 -3.05 54.24
N SER A 33 -7.35 -3.32 54.26
CA SER A 33 -7.98 -4.47 53.60
C SER A 33 -8.65 -4.10 52.27
N TYR A 34 -8.55 -2.84 51.83
CA TYR A 34 -9.08 -2.40 50.54
C TYR A 34 -8.28 -3.02 49.38
N ASP A 35 -8.84 -4.07 48.80
CA ASP A 35 -8.41 -4.60 47.51
C ASP A 35 -9.14 -3.83 46.41
N ALA A 36 -8.43 -2.94 45.74
CA ALA A 36 -8.96 -2.31 44.54
C ALA A 36 -9.05 -3.40 43.49
N GLY A 37 -10.23 -4.03 43.41
CA GLY A 37 -10.51 -5.22 42.60
C GLY A 37 -9.64 -5.24 41.35
N GLY A 38 -8.80 -6.28 41.29
CA GLY A 38 -7.68 -6.40 40.38
C GLY A 38 -8.03 -5.92 38.98
N PHE A 39 -7.04 -5.32 38.31
CA PHE A 39 -7.12 -4.93 36.91
C PHE A 39 -7.67 -6.12 36.12
N GLU A 40 -8.96 -6.13 35.76
CA GLU A 40 -9.38 -6.78 34.53
C GLU A 40 -8.71 -5.91 33.47
N PRO A 41 -7.61 -6.38 32.82
CA PRO A 41 -7.12 -5.66 31.67
C PRO A 41 -8.30 -5.48 30.76
N ALA A 42 -8.62 -4.22 30.43
CA ALA A 42 -9.59 -3.91 29.40
C ALA A 42 -9.31 -4.89 28.28
N ASP A 43 -10.29 -5.76 28.03
CA ASP A 43 -10.18 -7.00 27.28
C ASP A 43 -9.72 -6.64 25.86
N PHE A 44 -8.43 -6.40 25.71
CA PHE A 44 -7.79 -6.10 24.46
C PHE A 44 -7.77 -7.46 23.83
N LYS A 45 -8.85 -7.76 23.08
CA LYS A 45 -8.97 -8.98 22.30
C LYS A 45 -7.68 -9.12 21.55
N THR A 46 -6.81 -9.99 22.05
CA THR A 46 -5.56 -10.37 21.42
C THR A 46 -6.00 -10.90 20.09
N THR A 47 -5.84 -10.07 19.06
CA THR A 47 -6.24 -10.45 17.72
C THR A 47 -5.40 -11.66 17.39
N GLN A 48 -6.13 -12.70 17.03
CA GLN A 48 -5.71 -14.08 17.01
C GLN A 48 -4.32 -14.27 16.40
N VAL A 49 -3.60 -15.23 16.99
CA VAL A 49 -2.46 -15.90 16.36
C VAL A 49 -2.80 -16.09 14.89
N ILE A 50 -2.00 -15.48 14.01
CA ILE A 50 -2.25 -15.45 12.58
C ILE A 50 -2.26 -16.90 12.09
N ASP A 51 -3.45 -17.43 11.85
CA ASP A 51 -3.65 -18.76 11.32
C ASP A 51 -3.13 -18.78 9.88
N GLN A 52 -2.37 -19.81 9.47
CA GLN A 52 -1.71 -19.84 8.16
C GLN A 52 -2.70 -19.76 6.97
N SER A 53 -3.96 -20.14 7.21
CA SER A 53 -5.10 -19.96 6.31
C SER A 53 -5.54 -18.48 6.16
N SER A 54 -5.45 -17.69 7.23
CA SER A 54 -5.78 -16.25 7.23
C SER A 54 -4.78 -15.43 6.39
N ILE A 55 -3.51 -15.87 6.36
CA ILE A 55 -2.47 -15.25 5.54
C ILE A 55 -2.80 -15.39 4.06
N LEU A 56 -3.08 -16.60 3.59
CA LEU A 56 -3.42 -16.88 2.18
C LEU A 56 -4.67 -16.11 1.73
N ASN A 57 -5.69 -16.04 2.58
CA ASN A 57 -6.91 -15.28 2.27
C ASN A 57 -6.62 -13.76 2.21
N SER A 58 -5.76 -13.26 3.08
CA SER A 58 -5.37 -11.84 3.10
C SER A 58 -4.51 -11.47 1.89
N THR A 59 -3.56 -12.32 1.47
CA THR A 59 -2.78 -12.08 0.24
C THR A 59 -3.66 -12.10 -0.99
N LEU A 60 -4.56 -13.08 -1.11
CA LEU A 60 -5.50 -13.16 -2.23
C LEU A 60 -6.40 -11.92 -2.28
N ALA A 61 -6.88 -11.43 -1.13
CA ALA A 61 -7.66 -10.20 -1.07
C ALA A 61 -6.87 -8.97 -1.58
N VAL A 62 -5.59 -8.83 -1.21
CA VAL A 62 -4.72 -7.74 -1.70
C VAL A 62 -4.52 -7.84 -3.22
N PHE A 63 -4.29 -9.05 -3.75
CA PHE A 63 -4.17 -9.25 -5.20
C PHE A 63 -5.47 -8.92 -5.93
N MET A 64 -6.61 -9.32 -5.41
CA MET A 64 -7.92 -9.02 -6.00
C MET A 64 -8.22 -7.52 -5.99
N ILE A 65 -7.95 -6.83 -4.87
CA ILE A 65 -8.12 -5.37 -4.77
C ILE A 65 -7.19 -4.65 -5.76
N SER A 66 -5.92 -5.06 -5.83
CA SER A 66 -4.95 -4.51 -6.78
C SER A 66 -5.40 -4.72 -8.23
N PHE A 67 -5.90 -5.91 -8.55
CA PHE A 67 -6.41 -6.25 -9.88
C PHE A 67 -7.64 -5.40 -10.26
N VAL A 68 -8.61 -5.27 -9.34
CA VAL A 68 -9.79 -4.40 -9.55
C VAL A 68 -9.37 -2.94 -9.72
N ALA A 69 -8.44 -2.44 -8.90
CA ALA A 69 -7.92 -1.10 -9.03
C ALA A 69 -7.24 -0.87 -10.39
N MET A 70 -6.45 -1.84 -10.87
CA MET A 70 -5.85 -1.77 -12.21
C MET A 70 -6.91 -1.75 -13.32
N ILE A 71 -7.99 -2.53 -13.19
CA ILE A 71 -9.11 -2.50 -14.15
C ILE A 71 -9.76 -1.11 -14.14
N LEU A 72 -10.08 -0.56 -12.97
CA LEU A 72 -10.72 0.76 -12.86
C LEU A 72 -9.85 1.86 -13.46
N VAL A 73 -8.55 1.86 -13.18
CA VAL A 73 -7.59 2.79 -13.79
C VAL A 73 -7.53 2.59 -15.30
N GLY A 74 -7.51 1.35 -15.78
CA GLY A 74 -7.53 1.03 -17.21
C GLY A 74 -8.80 1.54 -17.91
N VAL A 75 -9.96 1.38 -17.28
CA VAL A 75 -11.25 1.92 -17.76
C VAL A 75 -11.21 3.45 -17.78
N PHE A 76 -10.75 4.09 -16.70
CA PHE A 76 -10.63 5.55 -16.61
C PHE A 76 -9.73 6.11 -17.73
N ILE A 77 -8.55 5.52 -17.94
CA ILE A 77 -7.63 5.92 -19.02
C ILE A 77 -8.29 5.73 -20.40
N SER A 78 -9.04 4.63 -20.58
CA SER A 78 -9.73 4.36 -21.84
C SER A 78 -10.86 5.36 -22.12
N VAL A 79 -11.62 5.75 -21.09
CA VAL A 79 -12.65 6.78 -21.17
C VAL A 79 -12.01 8.14 -21.46
N ALA A 80 -10.96 8.52 -20.73
CA ALA A 80 -10.22 9.76 -20.95
C ALA A 80 -9.72 9.86 -22.40
N LYS A 81 -9.13 8.78 -22.95
CA LYS A 81 -8.69 8.73 -24.35
C LYS A 81 -9.84 8.85 -25.34
N LYS A 82 -10.98 8.20 -25.08
CA LYS A 82 -12.17 8.34 -25.94
C LYS A 82 -12.71 9.77 -25.93
N LEU A 83 -12.71 10.43 -24.76
CA LEU A 83 -13.11 11.82 -24.63
C LEU A 83 -12.16 12.75 -25.37
N GLU A 84 -10.84 12.53 -25.23
CA GLU A 84 -9.82 13.26 -25.96
C GLU A 84 -9.99 13.11 -27.46
N GLU A 85 -10.21 11.89 -27.96
CA GLU A 85 -10.43 11.64 -29.40
C GLU A 85 -11.71 12.33 -29.90
N LYS A 86 -12.79 12.32 -29.10
CA LYS A 86 -14.03 13.01 -29.44
C LYS A 86 -13.83 14.52 -29.48
N ASN A 87 -13.11 15.07 -28.51
CA ASN A 87 -12.81 16.51 -28.45
C ASN A 87 -11.88 16.92 -29.60
N TYR A 88 -10.88 16.11 -29.91
CA TYR A 88 -9.98 16.30 -31.05
C TYR A 88 -10.73 16.31 -32.38
N LYS A 89 -11.65 15.35 -32.60
CA LYS A 89 -12.51 15.33 -33.80
C LYS A 89 -13.41 16.55 -33.91
N ARG A 90 -13.87 17.11 -32.79
CA ARG A 90 -14.65 18.36 -32.80
C ARG A 90 -13.77 19.55 -33.14
N TRP A 91 -12.59 19.64 -32.53
CA TRP A 91 -11.62 20.71 -32.79
C TRP A 91 -11.15 20.73 -34.25
N LEU A 92 -10.90 19.57 -34.85
CA LEU A 92 -10.55 19.44 -36.27
C LEU A 92 -11.60 20.02 -37.22
N LYS A 93 -12.89 20.06 -36.84
CA LYS A 93 -13.95 20.65 -37.67
C LYS A 93 -13.96 22.17 -37.67
N VAL A 94 -13.33 22.80 -36.69
CA VAL A 94 -13.24 24.26 -36.55
C VAL A 94 -12.04 24.82 -37.33
N LEU A 95 -11.03 23.98 -37.60
CA LEU A 95 -9.81 24.39 -38.29
C LEU A 95 -10.05 24.63 -39.79
N PRO A 96 -9.30 25.57 -40.41
CA PRO A 96 -9.24 25.71 -41.87
C PRO A 96 -8.87 24.38 -42.54
N SER A 97 -9.50 24.09 -43.68
CA SER A 97 -9.35 22.80 -44.37
C SER A 97 -7.91 22.45 -44.72
N GLN A 98 -7.05 23.44 -45.00
CA GLN A 98 -5.63 23.23 -45.26
C GLN A 98 -4.86 22.79 -44.01
N GLU A 99 -5.07 23.43 -42.86
CA GLU A 99 -4.40 23.07 -41.60
C GLU A 99 -4.88 21.72 -41.07
N ALA A 100 -6.18 21.44 -41.16
CA ALA A 100 -6.74 20.15 -40.77
C ALA A 100 -6.11 19.00 -41.57
N LYS A 101 -5.91 19.21 -42.88
CA LYS A 101 -5.25 18.23 -43.75
C LYS A 101 -3.78 18.02 -43.37
N TYR A 102 -3.04 19.10 -43.11
CA TYR A 102 -1.66 19.02 -42.66
C TYR A 102 -1.50 18.21 -41.35
N LEU A 103 -2.38 18.45 -40.37
CA LEU A 103 -2.35 17.74 -39.10
C LEU A 103 -2.70 16.25 -39.23
N GLU A 104 -3.65 15.90 -40.10
CA GLU A 104 -3.98 14.50 -40.35
C GLU A 104 -2.82 13.78 -41.07
N ASP A 105 -2.18 14.42 -42.05
CA ASP A 105 -0.98 13.88 -42.71
C ASP A 105 0.15 13.64 -41.70
N GLU A 106 0.40 14.59 -40.79
CA GLU A 106 1.42 14.46 -39.75
C GLU A 106 1.09 13.33 -38.76
N ARG A 107 -0.20 13.17 -38.39
CA ARG A 107 -0.67 12.07 -37.55
C ARG A 107 -0.46 10.71 -38.23
N ILE A 108 -0.75 10.61 -39.52
CA ILE A 108 -0.54 9.38 -40.31
C ILE A 108 0.95 9.03 -40.35
N ARG A 109 1.83 10.01 -40.61
CA ARG A 109 3.29 9.81 -40.60
C ARG A 109 3.78 9.35 -39.23
N TYR A 110 3.29 9.96 -38.16
CA TYR A 110 3.63 9.57 -36.79
C TYR A 110 3.18 8.13 -36.48
N ALA A 111 1.95 7.76 -36.87
CA ALA A 111 1.42 6.42 -36.69
C ALA A 111 2.21 5.37 -37.48
N GLN A 112 2.63 5.69 -38.71
CA GLN A 112 3.50 4.83 -39.52
C GLN A 112 4.87 4.65 -38.87
N ARG A 113 5.50 5.73 -38.39
CA ARG A 113 6.78 5.66 -37.67
C ARG A 113 6.69 4.78 -36.43
N GLN A 114 5.60 4.91 -35.65
CA GLN A 114 5.37 4.03 -34.50
C GLN A 114 5.18 2.57 -34.89
N LYS A 115 4.46 2.27 -35.97
CA LYS A 115 4.31 0.91 -36.48
C LYS A 115 5.65 0.31 -36.91
N ASP A 116 6.48 1.08 -37.61
CA ASP A 116 7.82 0.63 -38.02
C ASP A 116 8.73 0.38 -36.81
N LEU A 117 8.73 1.29 -35.83
CA LEU A 117 9.45 1.11 -34.57
C LEU A 117 9.01 -0.15 -33.82
N ASN A 118 7.70 -0.36 -33.67
CA ASN A 118 7.16 -1.55 -33.02
C ASN A 118 7.51 -2.83 -33.79
N ARG A 119 7.59 -2.78 -35.12
CA ARG A 119 7.98 -3.94 -35.96
C ARG A 119 9.46 -4.30 -35.80
N ARG A 120 10.33 -3.29 -35.67
CA ARG A 120 11.78 -3.49 -35.56
C ARG A 120 12.26 -3.80 -34.13
N THR A 121 11.46 -3.45 -33.13
CA THR A 121 11.80 -3.64 -31.71
C THR A 121 11.24 -4.97 -31.22
N THR A 122 11.97 -5.65 -30.33
CA THR A 122 11.52 -6.88 -29.65
C THR A 122 11.33 -6.63 -28.14
N SER A 123 10.86 -7.64 -27.39
CA SER A 123 10.80 -7.53 -25.92
C SER A 123 12.20 -7.31 -25.34
N MET A 124 12.31 -6.72 -24.13
CA MET A 124 13.64 -6.48 -23.54
C MET A 124 14.35 -7.82 -23.23
N LEU A 125 13.58 -8.83 -22.82
CA LEU A 125 14.09 -10.17 -22.59
C LEU A 125 14.69 -10.82 -23.87
N SER A 126 14.12 -10.52 -25.04
CA SER A 126 14.54 -11.10 -26.33
C SER A 126 15.44 -10.17 -27.15
N SER A 127 15.78 -8.99 -26.66
CA SER A 127 16.60 -8.03 -27.40
C SER A 127 18.04 -8.53 -27.53
N PHE A 128 18.60 -8.52 -28.75
CA PHE A 128 19.99 -8.92 -28.97
C PHE A 128 21.00 -7.94 -28.32
N HIS A 129 20.61 -6.68 -28.16
CA HIS A 129 21.50 -5.61 -27.69
C HIS A 129 21.81 -5.63 -26.18
N LEU A 130 21.13 -6.48 -25.40
CA LEU A 130 21.34 -6.60 -23.96
C LEU A 130 22.19 -7.83 -23.64
N SER A 131 23.11 -7.69 -22.68
CA SER A 131 23.88 -8.83 -22.18
C SER A 131 22.97 -9.82 -21.46
N LEU A 132 23.33 -11.11 -21.48
CA LEU A 132 22.56 -12.17 -20.80
C LEU A 132 22.35 -11.84 -19.31
N TRP A 133 23.35 -11.24 -18.66
CA TRP A 133 23.26 -10.79 -17.28
C TRP A 133 22.15 -9.77 -17.06
N GLN A 134 22.03 -8.75 -17.91
CA GLN A 134 20.99 -7.72 -17.78
C GLN A 134 19.59 -8.30 -18.03
N LYS A 135 19.48 -9.26 -18.96
CA LYS A 135 18.20 -9.90 -19.29
C LYS A 135 17.61 -10.67 -18.12
N THR A 136 18.45 -11.37 -17.37
CA THR A 136 18.02 -12.26 -16.28
C THR A 136 18.06 -11.59 -14.91
N SER A 137 19.06 -10.75 -14.63
CA SER A 137 19.18 -10.10 -13.31
C SER A 137 17.99 -9.20 -12.99
N VAL A 138 17.51 -8.40 -13.93
CA VAL A 138 16.39 -7.47 -13.72
C VAL A 138 15.10 -8.17 -13.29
N PRO A 139 14.57 -9.17 -14.02
CA PRO A 139 13.36 -9.87 -13.58
C PRO A 139 13.57 -10.63 -12.27
N ILE A 140 14.75 -11.22 -12.03
CA ILE A 140 15.08 -11.87 -10.76
C ILE A 140 15.03 -10.89 -9.59
N LEU A 141 15.66 -9.71 -9.73
CA LEU A 141 15.64 -8.66 -8.72
C LEU A 141 14.23 -8.15 -8.44
N ILE A 142 13.38 -8.04 -9.46
CA ILE A 142 11.97 -7.65 -9.28
C ILE A 142 11.20 -8.72 -8.49
N VAL A 143 11.37 -10.00 -8.81
CA VAL A 143 10.73 -11.10 -8.07
C VAL A 143 11.21 -11.14 -6.63
N LEU A 144 12.52 -10.99 -6.40
CA LEU A 144 13.09 -10.89 -5.06
C LEU A 144 12.53 -9.69 -4.29
N ALA A 145 12.37 -8.53 -4.94
CA ALA A 145 11.75 -7.37 -4.32
C ALA A 145 10.29 -7.63 -3.92
N ILE A 146 9.50 -8.30 -4.77
CA ILE A 146 8.12 -8.70 -4.44
C ILE A 146 8.11 -9.63 -3.21
N ALA A 147 9.00 -10.62 -3.17
CA ALA A 147 9.14 -11.53 -2.04
C ALA A 147 9.54 -10.79 -0.75
N PHE A 148 10.44 -9.82 -0.85
CA PHE A 148 10.88 -9.01 0.28
C PHE A 148 9.77 -8.09 0.80
N PHE A 149 9.00 -7.45 -0.08
CA PHE A 149 7.82 -6.66 0.30
C PHE A 149 6.76 -7.54 0.96
N LEU A 150 6.51 -8.74 0.41
CA LEU A 150 5.57 -9.68 1.01
C LEU A 150 6.02 -10.12 2.40
N SER A 151 7.32 -10.41 2.56
CA SER A 151 7.91 -10.72 3.86
C SER A 151 7.72 -9.55 4.84
N GLY A 152 7.97 -8.30 4.42
CA GLY A 152 7.77 -7.12 5.26
C GLY A 152 6.32 -6.83 5.64
N HIS A 153 5.35 -7.10 4.77
CA HIS A 153 3.93 -6.91 5.07
C HIS A 153 3.34 -7.99 5.98
N LEU A 154 3.85 -9.21 5.89
CA LEU A 154 3.43 -10.34 6.72
C LEU A 154 4.21 -10.41 8.03
N SER A 155 5.45 -9.91 8.05
CA SER A 155 6.25 -9.87 9.25
C SER A 155 5.71 -8.82 10.22
N PRO A 156 5.64 -9.15 11.52
CA PRO A 156 5.59 -8.19 12.60
C PRO A 156 6.65 -7.09 12.42
N VAL A 157 6.23 -5.83 12.31
CA VAL A 157 7.16 -4.71 12.10
C VAL A 157 7.63 -4.14 13.44
N ILE A 158 6.78 -4.20 14.48
CA ILE A 158 7.09 -3.68 15.81
C ILE A 158 6.68 -4.72 16.85
N SER A 159 7.62 -5.09 17.71
CA SER A 159 7.38 -5.81 18.97
C SER A 159 7.44 -4.79 20.11
N VAL A 160 6.29 -4.30 20.58
CA VAL A 160 6.28 -3.47 21.79
C VAL A 160 6.24 -4.38 23.01
N MET A 161 7.36 -4.45 23.73
CA MET A 161 7.39 -5.05 25.06
C MET A 161 6.99 -4.00 26.09
N PHE A 162 5.78 -4.10 26.62
CA PHE A 162 5.40 -3.31 27.79
C PHE A 162 6.01 -3.94 29.05
N LYS A 163 7.01 -3.28 29.62
CA LYS A 163 7.51 -3.57 30.96
C LYS A 163 6.97 -2.51 31.92
N ALA A 164 5.91 -2.85 32.65
CA ALA A 164 5.45 -2.05 33.77
C ALA A 164 6.09 -2.60 35.05
N THR A 165 7.02 -1.85 35.64
CA THR A 165 7.66 -2.23 36.90
C THR A 165 6.93 -1.54 38.05
N ILE A 166 6.01 -2.25 38.70
CA ILE A 166 5.41 -1.79 39.97
C ILE A 166 6.22 -2.40 41.11
N ARG A 167 6.63 -1.55 42.05
CA ARG A 167 7.53 -1.84 43.18
C ARG A 167 7.17 -3.18 43.86
N SER A 168 8.06 -4.16 43.70
CA SER A 168 8.21 -5.43 44.46
C SER A 168 7.19 -6.58 44.30
N SER A 169 6.52 -6.78 43.16
CA SER A 169 5.75 -8.02 42.88
C SER A 169 5.85 -8.44 41.40
N PRO A 170 5.59 -9.72 41.05
CA PRO A 170 6.28 -10.42 39.95
C PRO A 170 6.02 -9.80 38.58
N MET A 171 7.05 -9.87 37.74
CA MET A 171 7.08 -9.30 36.39
C MET A 171 5.92 -9.83 35.55
N MET A 172 4.84 -9.03 35.42
CA MET A 172 3.86 -9.19 34.36
C MET A 172 4.54 -8.80 33.05
N GLN A 173 5.17 -9.78 32.40
CA GLN A 173 5.72 -9.61 31.07
C GLN A 173 4.53 -9.56 30.10
N GLY A 174 4.10 -8.33 29.78
CA GLY A 174 3.05 -8.10 28.79
C GLY A 174 3.48 -8.69 27.45
N ASP A 175 2.55 -9.41 26.83
CA ASP A 175 2.78 -10.15 25.60
C ASP A 175 3.26 -9.21 24.49
N VAL A 176 4.11 -9.72 23.60
CA VAL A 176 4.69 -8.93 22.52
C VAL A 176 3.60 -8.62 21.50
N GLU A 177 2.97 -7.44 21.58
CA GLU A 177 2.08 -7.01 20.52
C GLU A 177 2.90 -6.75 19.25
N LYS A 178 2.73 -7.67 18.31
CA LYS A 178 3.35 -7.67 16.99
C LYS A 178 2.47 -6.83 16.06
N LEU A 179 2.69 -5.52 16.04
CA LEU A 179 2.00 -4.63 15.10
C LEU A 179 2.53 -4.89 13.68
N SER A 180 1.75 -5.61 12.89
CA SER A 180 1.92 -5.75 11.45
C SER A 180 1.24 -4.59 10.71
N MET A 181 1.62 -4.35 9.46
CA MET A 181 1.01 -3.28 8.66
C MET A 181 -0.48 -3.51 8.42
N VAL A 182 -0.87 -4.78 8.27
CA VAL A 182 -2.27 -5.20 8.16
C VAL A 182 -3.04 -4.86 9.44
N GLN A 183 -2.44 -5.08 10.61
CA GLN A 183 -3.02 -4.73 11.91
C GLN A 183 -3.27 -3.22 12.02
N ILE A 184 -2.30 -2.41 11.60
CA ILE A 184 -2.41 -0.94 11.63
C ILE A 184 -3.58 -0.48 10.76
N ILE A 185 -3.68 -0.99 9.53
CA ILE A 185 -4.76 -0.65 8.61
C ILE A 185 -6.12 -1.10 9.18
N SER A 186 -6.19 -2.32 9.73
CA SER A 186 -7.41 -2.86 10.34
C SER A 186 -7.87 -2.02 11.53
N ASN A 187 -6.96 -1.68 12.44
CA ASN A 187 -7.27 -0.85 13.60
C ASN A 187 -7.75 0.55 13.19
N MET A 188 -7.11 1.16 12.19
CA MET A 188 -7.57 2.45 11.65
C MET A 188 -8.97 2.35 11.01
N TRP A 189 -9.27 1.23 10.35
CA TRP A 189 -10.59 0.98 9.77
C TRP A 189 -11.68 0.89 10.83
N HIS A 190 -11.41 0.17 11.94
CA HIS A 190 -12.35 0.02 13.05
C HIS A 190 -12.49 1.28 13.91
N MET A 191 -11.46 2.13 13.96
CA MET A 191 -11.48 3.44 14.64
C MET A 191 -12.12 4.57 13.80
N ASP A 192 -12.94 4.21 12.80
CA ASP A 192 -13.62 5.10 11.84
C ASP A 192 -12.70 6.03 11.03
N LYS A 193 -11.38 5.78 11.01
CA LYS A 193 -10.39 6.50 10.19
C LYS A 193 -10.26 5.88 8.79
N LYS A 194 -11.39 5.63 8.13
CA LYS A 194 -11.47 4.83 6.89
C LYS A 194 -10.67 5.43 5.73
N ILE A 195 -10.74 6.74 5.52
CA ILE A 195 -10.01 7.42 4.43
C ILE A 195 -8.49 7.24 4.60
N SER A 196 -7.99 7.50 5.81
CA SER A 196 -6.57 7.34 6.13
C SER A 196 -6.12 5.88 6.02
N ALA A 197 -6.95 4.93 6.44
CA ALA A 197 -6.71 3.50 6.26
C ALA A 197 -6.61 3.12 4.77
N CYS A 198 -7.50 3.64 3.92
CA CYS A 198 -7.47 3.42 2.47
C CYS A 198 -6.22 4.00 1.81
N ILE A 199 -5.86 5.26 2.12
CA ILE A 199 -4.68 5.92 1.56
C ILE A 199 -3.42 5.14 1.97
N LEU A 200 -3.32 4.77 3.25
CA LEU A 200 -2.20 4.00 3.76
C LEU A 200 -2.11 2.65 3.06
N ALA A 201 -3.20 1.87 3.03
CA ALA A 201 -3.25 0.59 2.35
C ALA A 201 -2.87 0.69 0.86
N PHE A 202 -3.31 1.74 0.18
CA PHE A 202 -2.98 1.95 -1.22
C PHE A 202 -1.49 2.24 -1.43
N PHE A 203 -0.93 3.24 -0.74
CA PHE A 203 0.45 3.67 -0.97
C PHE A 203 1.49 2.72 -0.36
N SER A 204 1.19 2.07 0.76
CA SER A 204 2.12 1.17 1.42
C SER A 204 2.04 -0.26 0.89
N VAL A 205 0.83 -0.76 0.63
CA VAL A 205 0.63 -2.16 0.23
C VAL A 205 0.45 -2.27 -1.28
N VAL A 206 -0.58 -1.66 -1.85
CA VAL A 206 -1.00 -1.91 -3.24
C VAL A 206 0.01 -1.34 -4.25
N TRP A 207 0.47 -0.12 -4.04
CA TRP A 207 1.28 0.63 -5.01
C TRP A 207 2.64 -0.03 -5.34
N PRO A 208 3.44 -0.51 -4.37
CA PRO A 208 4.67 -1.24 -4.65
C PRO A 208 4.45 -2.46 -5.56
N TYR A 209 3.38 -3.23 -5.33
CA TYR A 209 3.08 -4.40 -6.17
C TYR A 209 2.66 -4.01 -7.58
N ILE A 210 1.80 -2.99 -7.74
CA ILE A 210 1.42 -2.48 -9.06
C ILE A 210 2.68 -2.07 -9.85
N LYS A 211 3.60 -1.34 -9.21
CA LYS A 211 4.84 -0.88 -9.83
C LYS A 211 5.73 -2.06 -10.25
N LEU A 212 5.96 -3.02 -9.37
CA LEU A 212 6.83 -4.17 -9.64
C LEU A 212 6.25 -5.10 -10.70
N VAL A 213 4.97 -5.46 -10.59
CA VAL A 213 4.28 -6.33 -11.56
C VAL A 213 4.20 -5.66 -12.93
N THR A 214 3.88 -4.36 -12.99
CA THR A 214 3.83 -3.65 -14.28
C THR A 214 5.22 -3.55 -14.90
N THR A 215 6.26 -3.28 -14.11
CA THR A 215 7.64 -3.25 -14.61
C THR A 215 8.07 -4.60 -15.16
N LEU A 216 7.75 -5.69 -14.45
CA LEU A 216 8.02 -7.06 -14.88
C LEU A 216 7.26 -7.42 -16.16
N SER A 217 5.98 -7.10 -16.22
CA SER A 217 5.13 -7.31 -17.40
C SER A 217 5.66 -6.54 -18.61
N LEU A 218 6.02 -5.27 -18.43
CA LEU A 218 6.64 -4.46 -19.48
C LEU A 218 8.02 -4.98 -19.90
N TRP A 219 8.76 -5.64 -19.01
CA TRP A 219 10.04 -6.26 -19.34
C TRP A 219 9.88 -7.44 -20.31
N CYS A 220 8.91 -8.31 -20.02
CA CYS A 220 8.62 -9.53 -20.77
C CYS A 220 7.76 -9.29 -22.03
N SER A 221 6.91 -8.28 -22.02
CA SER A 221 5.95 -8.04 -23.10
C SER A 221 6.64 -7.63 -24.41
N PRO A 222 6.32 -8.28 -25.55
CA PRO A 222 6.71 -7.78 -26.86
C PRO A 222 5.93 -6.50 -27.21
N PRO A 223 6.47 -5.65 -28.11
CA PRO A 223 5.85 -4.39 -28.49
C PRO A 223 4.50 -4.53 -29.23
N CYS A 224 4.11 -5.76 -29.58
CA CYS A 224 2.79 -6.09 -30.09
C CYS A 224 1.66 -5.80 -29.08
N PHE A 225 1.90 -6.00 -27.79
CA PHE A 225 0.91 -5.72 -26.74
C PHE A 225 1.02 -4.29 -26.22
N VAL A 226 2.25 -3.80 -26.01
CA VAL A 226 2.50 -2.44 -25.52
C VAL A 226 3.50 -1.75 -26.43
N GLY A 227 3.02 -0.81 -27.25
CA GLY A 227 3.88 -0.06 -28.17
C GLY A 227 5.04 0.63 -27.46
N VAL A 228 6.18 0.74 -28.16
CA VAL A 228 7.47 1.20 -27.61
C VAL A 228 7.35 2.56 -26.91
N SER A 229 6.60 3.50 -27.49
CA SER A 229 6.39 4.82 -26.89
C SER A 229 5.62 4.76 -25.57
N ARG A 230 4.59 3.91 -25.47
CA ARG A 230 3.80 3.75 -24.22
C ARG A 230 4.62 3.08 -23.14
N ARG A 231 5.43 2.10 -23.51
CA ARG A 231 6.35 1.41 -22.61
C ARG A 231 7.36 2.38 -21.99
N GLY A 232 8.02 3.19 -22.81
CA GLY A 232 8.98 4.20 -22.35
C GLY A 232 8.31 5.22 -21.42
N TRP A 233 7.14 5.73 -21.80
CA TRP A 233 6.39 6.67 -20.98
C TRP A 233 5.97 6.06 -19.62
N LEU A 234 5.48 4.82 -19.59
CA LEU A 234 5.10 4.13 -18.34
C LEU A 234 6.29 3.94 -17.41
N LEU A 235 7.45 3.52 -17.95
CA LEU A 235 8.66 3.35 -17.15
C LEU A 235 9.16 4.68 -16.58
N LEU A 236 9.11 5.76 -17.37
CA LEU A 236 9.44 7.11 -16.91
C LEU A 236 8.46 7.61 -15.84
N LEU A 237 7.16 7.35 -16.03
CA LEU A 237 6.13 7.70 -15.06
C LEU A 237 6.37 6.99 -13.72
N PHE A 238 6.61 5.68 -13.73
CA PHE A 238 6.89 4.92 -12.50
C PHE A 238 8.20 5.33 -11.82
N ASN A 239 9.20 5.74 -12.61
CA ASN A 239 10.43 6.29 -12.08
C ASN A 239 10.17 7.66 -11.41
N SER A 240 9.33 8.50 -12.01
CA SER A 240 8.97 9.81 -11.46
C SER A 240 8.12 9.70 -10.20
N LEU A 241 7.14 8.78 -10.18
CA LEU A 241 6.24 8.59 -9.04
C LEU A 241 6.90 7.89 -7.85
N GLY A 242 8.02 7.20 -8.07
CA GLY A 242 8.74 6.47 -7.01
C GLY A 242 9.87 7.23 -6.35
N LYS A 243 10.03 8.52 -6.61
CA LYS A 243 10.99 9.38 -5.89
C LYS A 243 10.49 9.85 -4.52
N TRP A 244 9.29 9.45 -4.13
CA TRP A 244 8.61 9.86 -2.90
C TRP A 244 8.47 8.68 -1.94
#